data_AF-A0A6G0W852-F1
#
_entry.id   AF-A0A6G0W852-F1
#
_cell.length_a   1.000
_cell.length_b   1.000
_cell.length_c   1.000
_cell.angle_alpha   90.00
_cell.angle_beta   90.00
_cell.angle_gamma   90.00
#
_symmetry.space_group_name_H-M   'P 1'
#
loop_
_entity.id
_entity.type
_entity.pdbx_description
1 polymer ?
#
loop_
_entity_poly.entity_id
_entity_poly.type
_entity_poly.pdbx_seq_one_letter_code
_entity_poly.pdbx_strand_id
1 'polypeptide(L)'
;MERLELLFTGLVASIDDVDETIQIVRECTTHLFSFVAFLDTLPGPFPRLRLPNLKNVLAQYIVWVTAIHNHVGTLAEYVSDPAFVGSSWVEGEMASRPGDGVRYALLTSITGFEQPSILEDFSHVMLDVKRTTMQSNRVPTIFKQDVEQFFGRFDKLQRCRPRLQLEKDNSMD
;
A
#
# COMPACT_ATOMS: atom_id res chain seq x y z
N MET A 1 4.64 19.55 -23.57
CA MET A 1 3.38 19.11 -24.21
C MET A 1 3.63 17.94 -25.18
N GLU A 2 4.62 18.04 -26.07
CA GLU A 2 4.93 16.99 -27.08
C GLU A 2 5.23 15.57 -26.55
N ARG A 3 5.72 15.40 -25.32
CA ARG A 3 6.06 14.06 -24.77
C ARG A 3 4.89 13.28 -24.16
N LEU A 4 3.74 13.93 -23.93
CA LEU A 4 2.51 13.22 -23.53
C LEU A 4 1.82 12.61 -24.75
N GLU A 5 1.91 13.25 -25.92
CA GLU A 5 1.35 12.73 -27.18
C GLU A 5 1.96 11.38 -27.59
N LEU A 6 3.25 11.18 -27.33
CA LEU A 6 3.94 9.91 -27.63
C LEU A 6 3.41 8.71 -26.82
N LEU A 7 2.97 8.93 -25.58
CA LEU A 7 2.31 7.92 -24.75
C LEU A 7 0.92 7.56 -25.31
N PHE A 8 0.24 8.53 -25.91
CA PHE A 8 -1.08 8.33 -26.51
C PHE A 8 -1.02 7.54 -27.82
N THR A 9 0.01 7.71 -28.65
CA THR A 9 0.20 6.90 -29.87
C THR A 9 0.30 5.38 -29.60
N GLY A 10 0.84 4.99 -28.45
CA GLY A 10 0.93 3.57 -28.06
C GLY A 10 -0.41 2.98 -27.60
N LEU A 11 -1.29 3.81 -27.01
CA LEU A 11 -2.62 3.42 -26.57
C LEU A 11 -3.63 3.36 -27.73
N VAL A 12 -3.47 4.25 -28.71
CA VAL A 12 -4.31 4.36 -29.92
C VAL A 12 -4.16 3.14 -30.85
N ALA A 13 -3.05 2.40 -30.78
CA ALA A 13 -2.81 1.25 -31.65
C ALA A 13 -3.69 0.01 -31.34
N SER A 14 -4.59 0.08 -30.36
CA SER A 14 -5.34 -1.08 -29.85
C SER A 14 -6.86 -0.90 -29.79
N ILE A 15 -7.40 0.25 -30.22
CA ILE A 15 -8.84 0.53 -30.21
C ILE A 15 -9.21 0.94 -31.63
N ASP A 16 -10.14 0.19 -32.24
CA ASP A 16 -10.54 0.37 -33.65
C ASP A 16 -11.29 1.70 -33.91
N ASP A 17 -11.65 2.42 -32.84
CA ASP A 17 -12.37 3.69 -32.87
C ASP A 17 -11.51 4.84 -32.28
N VAL A 18 -11.07 5.72 -33.18
CA VAL A 18 -10.25 6.89 -32.87
C VAL A 18 -11.03 7.91 -32.02
N ASP A 19 -12.34 8.05 -32.22
CA ASP A 19 -13.16 9.01 -31.49
C ASP A 19 -13.40 8.57 -30.06
N GLU A 20 -13.67 7.28 -29.85
CA GLU A 20 -13.76 6.68 -28.50
C GLU A 20 -12.42 6.80 -27.76
N THR A 21 -11.30 6.59 -28.46
CA THR A 21 -9.97 6.73 -27.87
C THR A 21 -9.69 8.18 -27.47
N ILE A 22 -10.01 9.15 -28.33
CA ILE A 22 -9.84 10.58 -28.03
C ILE A 22 -10.69 10.98 -26.83
N GLN A 23 -11.92 10.47 -26.72
CA GLN A 23 -12.79 10.78 -25.59
C GLN A 23 -12.26 10.22 -24.28
N ILE A 24 -11.86 8.94 -24.23
CA ILE A 24 -11.25 8.32 -23.05
C ILE A 24 -9.99 9.09 -22.63
N VAL A 25 -9.14 9.45 -23.60
CA VAL A 25 -7.93 10.22 -23.34
C VAL A 25 -8.24 11.58 -22.72
N ARG A 26 -9.25 12.30 -23.24
CA ARG A 26 -9.68 13.60 -22.69
C ARG A 26 -10.24 13.48 -21.28
N GLU A 27 -11.08 12.48 -21.02
CA GLU A 27 -11.68 12.24 -19.71
C GLU A 27 -10.62 11.87 -18.67
N CYS A 28 -9.75 10.90 -18.97
CA CYS A 28 -8.64 10.51 -18.10
C CYS A 28 -7.70 11.68 -17.80
N THR A 29 -7.40 12.50 -18.81
CA THR A 29 -6.54 13.68 -18.66
C THR A 29 -7.18 14.73 -17.75
N THR A 30 -8.49 14.94 -17.86
CA THR A 30 -9.24 15.87 -17.01
C THR A 30 -9.23 15.43 -15.55
N HIS A 31 -9.52 14.15 -15.28
CA HIS A 31 -9.49 13.61 -13.92
C HIS A 31 -8.08 13.64 -13.31
N LEU A 32 -7.05 13.32 -14.10
CA LEU A 32 -5.67 13.41 -13.67
C LEU A 32 -5.28 14.85 -13.28
N PHE A 33 -5.67 15.85 -14.07
CA PHE A 33 -5.41 17.25 -13.73
C PHE A 33 -6.14 17.70 -12.47
N SER A 34 -7.40 17.32 -12.29
CA SER A 34 -8.16 17.61 -11.07
C SER A 34 -7.52 16.96 -9.84
N PHE A 35 -7.04 15.72 -9.96
CA PHE A 35 -6.34 15.03 -8.87
C PHE A 35 -5.01 15.69 -8.53
N VAL A 36 -4.20 16.06 -9.53
CA VAL A 36 -2.94 16.79 -9.32
C VAL A 36 -3.20 18.14 -8.66
N ALA A 37 -4.20 18.89 -9.13
CA ALA A 37 -4.58 20.17 -8.54
C ALA A 37 -5.04 20.02 -7.09
N PHE A 38 -5.79 18.96 -6.76
CA PHE A 38 -6.15 18.63 -5.39
C PHE A 38 -4.91 18.36 -4.53
N LEU A 39 -3.95 17.56 -5.01
CA LEU A 39 -2.73 17.28 -4.26
C LEU A 39 -1.92 18.56 -3.96
N ASP A 40 -1.93 19.54 -4.87
CA ASP A 40 -1.29 20.85 -4.66
C ASP A 40 -1.99 21.68 -3.57
N THR A 41 -3.23 21.34 -3.18
CA THR A 41 -3.93 21.98 -2.04
C THR A 41 -3.59 21.37 -0.68
N LEU A 42 -2.97 20.18 -0.65
CA LEU A 42 -2.67 19.49 0.60
C LEU A 42 -1.49 20.13 1.33
N PRO A 43 -1.55 20.24 2.66
CA PRO A 43 -0.41 20.73 3.43
C PRO A 43 0.73 19.72 3.41
N GLY A 44 1.90 20.14 2.92
CA GLY A 44 3.13 19.36 2.98
C GLY A 44 3.95 19.38 1.68
N PRO A 45 5.19 18.88 1.71
CA PRO A 45 6.06 18.83 0.53
C PRO A 45 5.67 17.66 -0.37
N PHE A 46 4.52 17.72 -1.03
CA PHE A 46 4.20 16.73 -2.07
C PHE A 46 5.08 17.00 -3.30
N PRO A 47 5.81 16.00 -3.81
CA PRO A 47 6.63 16.19 -5.00
C PRO A 47 5.72 16.47 -6.19
N ARG A 48 6.01 17.55 -6.92
CA ARG A 48 5.24 17.92 -8.12
C ARG A 48 5.15 16.75 -9.09
N LEU A 49 3.94 16.30 -9.41
CA LEU A 49 3.72 15.15 -10.26
C LEU A 49 4.19 15.43 -11.70
N ARG A 50 5.09 14.56 -12.18
CA ARG A 50 5.65 14.53 -13.53
C ARG A 50 5.73 13.06 -13.95
N LEU A 51 5.75 12.79 -15.25
CA LEU A 51 5.85 11.40 -15.75
C LEU A 51 6.99 10.57 -15.09
N PRO A 52 8.20 11.11 -14.85
CA PRO A 52 9.28 10.34 -14.25
C PRO A 52 9.05 9.94 -12.78
N ASN A 53 8.31 10.75 -12.00
CA ASN A 53 8.07 10.50 -10.58
C ASN A 53 6.65 9.94 -10.30
N LEU A 54 5.73 10.02 -11.26
CA LEU A 54 4.38 9.48 -11.14
C LEU A 54 4.40 8.00 -10.79
N LYS A 55 5.25 7.21 -11.46
CA LYS A 55 5.41 5.78 -11.15
C LYS A 55 5.86 5.56 -9.70
N ASN A 56 6.72 6.42 -9.16
CA ASN A 56 7.23 6.30 -7.80
C ASN A 56 6.15 6.68 -6.79
N VAL A 57 5.37 7.73 -7.06
CA VAL A 57 4.26 8.14 -6.20
C VAL A 57 3.16 7.07 -6.15
N LEU A 58 2.80 6.50 -7.30
CA LEU A 58 1.82 5.40 -7.37
C LEU A 58 2.35 4.14 -6.66
N ALA A 59 3.61 3.76 -6.89
CA ALA A 59 4.23 2.64 -6.19
C ALA A 59 4.25 2.87 -4.67
N GLN A 60 4.61 4.08 -4.22
CA GLN A 60 4.60 4.44 -2.81
C GLN A 60 3.20 4.32 -2.19
N TYR A 61 2.19 4.85 -2.89
CA TYR A 61 0.80 4.80 -2.44
C TYR A 61 0.32 3.34 -2.30
N ILE A 62 0.54 2.50 -3.32
CA ILE A 62 0.18 1.08 -3.30
C ILE A 62 0.85 0.38 -2.11
N VAL A 63 2.15 0.61 -1.88
CA VAL A 63 2.88 0.02 -0.75
C VAL A 63 2.33 0.48 0.60
N TRP A 64 1.97 1.76 0.73
CA TRP A 64 1.42 2.32 1.96
C TRP A 64 0.06 1.71 2.32
N VAL A 65 -0.86 1.68 1.37
CA VAL A 65 -2.23 1.22 1.63
C VAL A 65 -2.37 -0.30 1.70
N THR A 66 -1.43 -1.05 1.12
CA THR A 66 -1.43 -2.52 1.18
C THR A 66 -0.47 -3.03 2.23
N ALA A 67 0.85 -2.96 1.97
CA ALA A 67 1.86 -3.59 2.82
C ALA A 67 1.99 -2.94 4.20
N ILE A 68 2.06 -1.60 4.27
CA ILE A 68 2.26 -0.91 5.56
C ILE A 68 0.98 -0.94 6.40
N HIS A 69 -0.19 -0.69 5.80
CA HIS A 69 -1.47 -0.82 6.50
C HIS A 69 -1.70 -2.25 7.01
N ASN A 70 -1.40 -3.29 6.22
CA ASN A 70 -1.46 -4.67 6.69
C ASN A 70 -0.45 -4.92 7.82
N HIS A 71 0.79 -4.44 7.69
CA HIS A 71 1.78 -4.56 8.75
C HIS A 71 1.29 -3.96 10.08
N VAL A 72 0.71 -2.75 10.07
CA VAL A 72 0.15 -2.15 11.28
C VAL A 72 -1.12 -2.87 11.75
N GLY A 73 -1.95 -3.35 10.83
CA GLY A 73 -3.14 -4.16 11.13
C GLY A 73 -2.83 -5.45 11.87
N THR A 74 -1.70 -6.11 11.56
CA THR A 74 -1.25 -7.31 12.30
C THR A 74 -0.90 -7.01 13.76
N LEU A 75 -0.71 -5.74 14.14
CA LEU A 75 -0.51 -5.36 15.54
C LEU A 75 -1.79 -5.37 16.37
N ALA A 76 -2.96 -5.48 15.72
CA ALA A 76 -4.26 -5.49 16.40
C ALA A 76 -4.40 -6.65 17.40
N GLU A 77 -3.74 -7.78 17.17
CA GLU A 77 -3.76 -8.92 18.11
C GLU A 77 -3.11 -8.57 19.45
N TYR A 78 -2.10 -7.70 19.44
CA TYR A 78 -1.37 -7.30 20.64
C TYR A 78 -2.04 -6.17 21.41
N VAL A 79 -3.10 -5.56 20.88
CA VAL A 79 -3.85 -4.46 21.54
C VAL A 79 -4.43 -4.86 22.88
N SER A 80 -4.69 -6.15 23.05
CA SER A 80 -5.15 -6.72 24.32
C SER A 80 -4.12 -6.56 25.46
N ASP A 81 -2.84 -6.37 25.14
CA ASP A 81 -1.77 -6.08 26.09
C ASP A 81 -1.44 -4.57 26.13
N PRO A 82 -1.96 -3.83 27.12
CA PRO A 82 -1.73 -2.40 27.26
C PRO A 82 -0.30 -2.04 27.68
N ALA A 83 0.54 -3.02 28.06
CA ALA A 83 1.96 -2.82 28.31
C ALA A 83 2.81 -2.95 27.03
N PHE A 84 2.28 -3.63 25.99
CA PHE A 84 2.98 -3.82 24.73
C PHE A 84 2.62 -2.77 23.68
N VAL A 85 1.33 -2.49 23.49
CA VAL A 85 0.83 -1.55 22.45
C VAL A 85 0.49 -0.16 23.03
N GLY A 86 0.45 -0.02 24.35
CA GLY A 86 0.19 1.24 25.03
C GLY A 86 1.47 2.03 25.31
N SER A 87 1.46 3.33 25.05
CA SER A 87 2.47 4.25 25.56
C SER A 87 1.95 4.91 26.83
N SER A 88 2.62 4.74 27.99
CA SER A 88 2.47 5.70 29.08
C SER A 88 3.49 6.82 28.91
N TRP A 89 3.03 8.06 28.99
CA TRP A 89 3.90 9.24 29.00
C TRP A 89 4.43 9.55 30.40
N VAL A 90 3.96 8.83 31.42
CA VAL A 90 4.34 9.01 32.82
C VAL A 90 5.45 8.04 33.14
N GLU A 91 6.58 8.58 33.57
CA GLU A 91 7.76 7.81 33.94
C GLU A 91 7.42 6.81 35.06
N GLY A 92 7.80 5.54 34.86
CA GLY A 92 7.58 4.45 35.82
C GLY A 92 6.24 3.71 35.68
N GLU A 93 5.31 4.17 34.82
CA GLU A 93 4.10 3.40 34.52
C GLU A 93 4.38 2.33 33.44
N MET A 94 4.03 1.07 33.72
CA MET A 94 4.25 -0.05 32.78
C MET A 94 3.18 -0.20 31.69
N ALA A 95 2.06 0.53 31.79
CA ALA A 95 0.95 0.41 30.86
C ALA A 95 0.26 1.77 30.66
N SER A 96 -0.42 1.94 29.52
CA SER A 96 -1.18 3.15 29.22
C SER A 96 -2.30 3.38 30.24
N ARG A 97 -2.54 4.65 30.61
CA ARG A 97 -3.70 5.04 31.42
C ARG A 97 -5.01 4.67 30.71
N PRO A 98 -6.10 4.36 31.43
CA PRO A 98 -7.33 3.82 30.82
C PRO A 98 -7.89 4.64 29.66
N GLY A 99 -7.88 5.97 29.76
CA GLY A 99 -8.40 6.84 28.69
C GLY A 99 -7.57 6.77 27.40
N ASP A 100 -6.25 6.65 27.52
CA ASP A 100 -5.36 6.56 26.37
C ASP A 100 -5.35 5.13 25.80
N GLY A 101 -5.38 4.12 26.68
CA GLY A 101 -5.50 2.72 26.31
C GLY A 101 -6.76 2.44 25.48
N VAL A 102 -7.92 2.97 25.88
CA VAL A 102 -9.17 2.81 25.11
C VAL A 102 -9.08 3.47 23.73
N ARG A 103 -8.48 4.66 23.62
CA ARG A 103 -8.32 5.35 22.33
C ARG A 103 -7.38 4.59 21.40
N TYR A 104 -6.27 4.10 21.94
CA TYR A 104 -5.32 3.32 21.17
C TYR A 104 -5.94 1.98 20.75
N ALA A 105 -6.68 1.32 21.63
CA ALA A 105 -7.40 0.10 21.32
C ALA A 105 -8.44 0.30 20.21
N LEU A 106 -9.16 1.42 20.20
CA LEU A 106 -10.09 1.78 19.14
C LEU A 106 -9.37 2.04 17.80
N LEU A 107 -8.25 2.78 17.82
CA LEU A 107 -7.51 3.06 16.59
C LEU A 107 -6.97 1.78 15.97
N THR A 108 -6.34 0.93 16.79
CA THR A 108 -5.69 -0.28 16.31
C THR A 108 -6.71 -1.35 15.92
N SER A 109 -7.89 -1.39 16.55
CA SER A 109 -8.97 -2.30 16.13
C SER A 109 -9.53 -1.95 14.75
N ILE A 110 -9.62 -0.65 14.42
CA ILE A 110 -10.02 -0.19 13.08
C ILE A 110 -8.96 -0.54 12.04
N THR A 111 -7.67 -0.42 12.38
CA THR A 111 -6.60 -0.82 11.46
C THR A 111 -6.44 -2.34 11.32
N GLY A 112 -7.00 -3.11 12.26
CA GLY A 112 -6.97 -4.57 12.26
C GLY A 112 -8.05 -5.24 11.41
N PHE A 113 -8.92 -4.48 10.74
CA PHE A 113 -9.87 -5.07 9.80
C PHE A 113 -9.16 -5.76 8.65
N GLU A 114 -9.65 -6.94 8.27
CA GLU A 114 -9.13 -7.71 7.16
C GLU A 114 -9.12 -6.85 5.88
N GLN A 115 -7.93 -6.46 5.44
CA GLN A 115 -7.74 -5.68 4.23
C GLN A 115 -7.47 -6.63 3.06
N PRO A 116 -7.93 -6.30 1.85
CA PRO A 116 -7.65 -7.12 0.68
C PRO A 116 -6.14 -7.24 0.48
N SER A 117 -5.66 -8.47 0.50
CA SER A 117 -4.25 -8.76 0.36
C SER A 117 -3.83 -8.67 -1.10
N ILE A 118 -2.74 -7.94 -1.36
CA ILE A 118 -2.09 -7.90 -2.67
C ILE A 118 -1.54 -9.27 -3.11
N LEU A 119 -1.64 -10.31 -2.27
CA LEU A 119 -1.24 -11.68 -2.63
C LEU A 119 -2.36 -12.49 -3.24
N GLU A 120 -3.57 -12.33 -2.74
CA GLU A 120 -4.68 -13.24 -3.03
C GLU A 120 -5.69 -12.64 -3.99
N ASP A 121 -5.90 -11.32 -3.92
CA ASP A 121 -6.86 -10.62 -4.76
C ASP A 121 -6.31 -9.28 -5.25
N PHE A 122 -6.10 -9.16 -6.57
CA PHE A 122 -5.67 -7.90 -7.20
C PHE A 122 -6.83 -7.09 -7.78
N SER A 123 -8.08 -7.54 -7.65
CA SER A 123 -9.26 -6.88 -8.24
C SER A 123 -9.42 -5.43 -7.79
N HIS A 124 -8.96 -5.11 -6.58
CA HIS A 124 -9.02 -3.78 -6.01
C HIS A 124 -7.93 -2.81 -6.53
N VAL A 125 -6.87 -3.32 -7.16
CA VAL A 125 -5.77 -2.52 -7.77
C VAL A 125 -5.84 -2.56 -9.29
N MET A 126 -6.28 -3.69 -9.84
CA MET A 126 -6.36 -3.93 -11.28
C MET A 126 -7.79 -3.68 -11.74
N LEU A 127 -7.98 -2.66 -12.59
CA LEU A 127 -9.27 -2.41 -13.24
C LEU A 127 -9.70 -3.66 -14.01
N ASP A 128 -10.99 -4.03 -13.90
CA ASP A 128 -11.58 -5.16 -14.62
C ASP A 128 -11.28 -5.05 -16.11
N VAL A 129 -10.37 -5.91 -16.60
CA VAL A 129 -9.94 -5.97 -18.00
C VAL A 129 -11.01 -6.69 -18.83
N LYS A 130 -12.25 -6.17 -18.83
CA LYS A 130 -13.21 -6.47 -19.91
C LYS A 130 -12.89 -5.69 -21.17
N ARG A 131 -11.99 -4.70 -21.09
CA ARG A 131 -11.55 -3.88 -22.20
C ARG A 131 -10.03 -3.89 -22.30
N THR A 132 -9.54 -4.29 -23.47
CA THR A 132 -8.20 -3.98 -24.00
C THR A 132 -7.09 -5.02 -23.70
N THR A 133 -7.08 -6.06 -24.56
CA THR A 133 -5.91 -6.61 -25.31
C THR A 133 -4.72 -7.25 -24.56
N MET A 134 -4.17 -8.30 -25.18
CA MET A 134 -3.15 -9.25 -24.69
C MET A 134 -1.87 -8.68 -24.02
N GLN A 135 -1.59 -7.38 -24.06
CA GLN A 135 -0.50 -6.75 -23.29
C GLN A 135 -0.91 -6.43 -21.84
N SER A 136 -2.19 -6.17 -21.58
CA SER A 136 -2.72 -5.77 -20.27
C SER A 136 -2.53 -6.86 -19.20
N ASN A 137 -2.63 -8.14 -19.57
CA ASN A 137 -2.48 -9.25 -18.62
C ASN A 137 -1.03 -9.57 -18.23
N ARG A 138 -0.02 -9.07 -18.95
CA ARG A 138 1.38 -9.38 -18.65
C ARG A 138 1.87 -8.70 -17.38
N VAL A 139 1.52 -7.42 -17.20
CA VAL A 139 2.00 -6.63 -16.05
C VAL A 139 1.47 -7.21 -14.72
N PRO A 140 0.17 -7.56 -14.58
CA PRO A 140 -0.33 -8.23 -13.37
C PRO A 140 0.34 -9.58 -13.11
N THR A 141 0.57 -10.39 -14.15
CA THR A 141 1.21 -11.71 -13.99
C THR A 141 2.66 -11.57 -13.53
N ILE A 142 3.44 -10.68 -14.15
CA ILE A 142 4.84 -10.44 -13.74
C ILE A 142 4.88 -9.91 -12.32
N PHE A 143 4.02 -8.93 -11.99
CA PHE A 143 3.94 -8.39 -10.65
C PHE A 143 3.62 -9.47 -9.60
N LYS A 144 2.66 -10.34 -9.88
CA LYS A 144 2.33 -11.47 -9.00
C LYS A 144 3.54 -12.39 -8.78
N GLN A 145 4.25 -12.76 -9.85
CA GLN A 145 5.45 -13.60 -9.78
C GLN A 145 6.57 -12.94 -8.96
N ASP A 146 6.80 -11.65 -9.15
CA ASP A 146 7.83 -10.90 -8.43
C ASP A 146 7.52 -10.84 -6.93
N VAL A 147 6.25 -10.64 -6.57
CA VAL A 147 5.79 -10.62 -5.19
C VAL A 147 5.94 -12.00 -4.55
N GLU A 148 5.48 -13.07 -5.20
CA GLU A 148 5.65 -14.45 -4.71
C GLU A 148 7.13 -14.81 -4.50
N GLN A 149 8.00 -14.41 -5.43
CA GLN A 149 9.45 -14.61 -5.32
C GLN A 149 10.05 -13.82 -4.14
N PHE A 150 9.56 -12.60 -3.89
CA PHE A 150 9.96 -11.80 -2.74
C PHE A 150 9.60 -12.51 -1.42
N PHE A 151 8.36 -12.99 -1.26
CA PHE A 151 7.96 -13.73 -0.05
C PHE A 151 8.75 -15.02 0.14
N GLY A 152 9.02 -15.77 -0.94
CA GLY A 152 9.87 -16.95 -0.88
C GLY A 152 11.30 -16.68 -0.38
N ARG A 153 11.83 -15.46 -0.59
CA ARG A 153 13.10 -15.01 0.02
C ARG A 153 12.92 -14.58 1.47
N PHE A 154 11.85 -13.85 1.76
CA PHE A 154 11.54 -13.36 3.11
C PHE A 154 11.38 -14.52 4.11
N ASP A 155 10.64 -15.57 3.76
CA ASP A 155 10.43 -16.74 4.62
C ASP A 155 11.74 -17.48 4.93
N LYS A 156 12.65 -17.53 3.96
CA LYS A 156 13.99 -18.10 4.18
C LYS A 156 14.75 -17.28 5.21
N LEU A 157 14.69 -15.95 5.14
CA LEU A 157 15.35 -15.06 6.09
C LEU A 157 14.75 -15.17 7.50
N GLN A 158 13.42 -15.26 7.62
CA GLN A 158 12.78 -15.42 8.93
C GLN A 158 13.15 -16.74 9.60
N ARG A 159 13.23 -17.85 8.86
CA ARG A 159 13.68 -19.15 9.39
C ARG A 159 15.13 -19.14 9.88
N CYS A 160 15.98 -18.28 9.31
CA CYS A 160 17.37 -18.12 9.71
C CYS A 160 17.57 -17.13 10.85
N ARG A 161 16.51 -16.47 11.35
CA ARG A 161 16.63 -15.57 12.49
C ARG A 161 16.90 -16.42 13.74
N PRO A 162 17.99 -16.16 14.50
CA PRO A 162 18.16 -16.80 15.79
C PRO A 162 16.91 -16.53 16.61
N ARG A 163 16.26 -17.60 17.09
CA ARG A 163 15.17 -17.46 18.05
C ARG A 163 15.79 -16.74 19.24
N LEU A 164 15.39 -15.48 19.48
CA LEU A 164 15.72 -14.82 20.73
C LEU A 164 15.10 -15.72 21.81
N GLN A 165 15.93 -16.56 22.42
CA GLN A 165 15.58 -17.29 23.62
C GLN A 165 15.38 -16.22 24.69
N LEU A 166 14.14 -15.74 24.81
CA LEU A 166 13.62 -15.19 26.06
C LEU A 166 13.42 -16.35 27.04
N GLU A 167 14.50 -17.09 27.30
CA GLU A 167 14.64 -18.09 28.35
C GLU A 167 15.95 -17.75 29.04
N LYS A 168 15.93 -16.70 29.85
CA LYS A 168 16.90 -16.54 30.93
C LYS A 168 16.20 -15.93 32.13
N ASP A 169 16.39 -16.63 33.25
CA ASP A 169 16.41 -16.09 34.61
C ASP A 169 15.09 -16.06 35.41
N ASN A 170 14.33 -17.16 35.41
CA ASN A 170 13.40 -17.48 36.52
C ASN A 170 13.96 -18.59 37.45
N SER A 171 15.28 -18.78 37.47
CA SER A 171 15.96 -19.66 38.44
C SER A 171 17.03 -18.88 39.19
N MET A 172 16.62 -17.99 40.09
CA MET A 172 17.42 -17.62 41.27
C MET A 172 16.51 -16.92 42.29
N ASP A 173 16.33 -17.64 43.40
CA ASP A 173 15.77 -17.28 44.72
C ASP A 173 14.26 -17.03 44.88
#